data_AF-A0A2V8VA58-F1
#
_entry.id   AF-A0A2V8VA58-F1
#
_cell.length_a   1.000
_cell.length_b   1.000
_cell.length_c   1.000
_cell.angle_alpha   90.00
_cell.angle_beta   90.00
_cell.angle_gamma   90.00
#
_symmetry.space_group_name_H-M   'P 1'
#
loop_
_entity.id
_entity.type
_entity.pdbx_description
1 polymer ?
#
loop_
_entity_poly.entity_id
_entity_poly.type
_entity_poly.pdbx_seq_one_letter_code
_entity_poly.pdbx_strand_id
1 'polypeptide(L)' 'MDGKNADAGNAKGRNKDEVALELMKFIAVTTGYGKGNTSAAGFSGKPTRSPEEYADALFQLFDRCRTALTKEPGK' A
#
# COMPACT_ATOMS: atom_id res chain seq x y z
N MET A 1 12.77 -40.38 0.14
CA MET A 1 12.87 -39.03 -0.47
C MET A 1 11.45 -38.52 -0.55
N ASP A 2 10.94 -38.07 0.59
CA ASP A 2 9.53 -37.84 0.81
C ASP A 2 9.35 -36.34 0.88
N GLY A 3 9.11 -35.77 -0.30
CA GLY A 3 8.88 -34.35 -0.53
C GLY A 3 7.73 -33.86 0.35
N LYS A 4 8.09 -33.10 1.38
CA LYS A 4 7.17 -32.29 2.16
C LYS A 4 6.69 -31.16 1.27
N ASN A 5 5.64 -31.44 0.48
CA ASN A 5 4.91 -30.44 -0.27
C ASN A 5 4.36 -29.43 0.75
N ALA A 6 5.05 -28.31 0.89
CA ALA A 6 4.63 -27.18 1.70
C ALA A 6 3.54 -26.41 0.95
N ASP A 7 2.42 -27.05 0.69
CA ASP A 7 1.15 -26.38 0.47
C ASP A 7 0.59 -25.96 1.85
N ALA A 8 1.29 -25.03 2.50
CA ALA A 8 0.86 -24.42 3.76
C ALA A 8 0.63 -22.91 3.59
N GLY A 9 0.37 -22.46 2.35
CA GLY A 9 0.34 -21.05 2.00
C GLY A 9 -1.04 -20.48 1.65
N ASN A 10 -2.11 -21.29 1.61
CA ASN A 10 -3.39 -20.82 1.05
C ASN A 10 -4.63 -21.13 1.91
N ALA A 11 -4.46 -21.34 3.21
CA ALA A 11 -5.58 -21.67 4.11
C ALA A 11 -5.53 -20.92 5.46
N LYS A 12 -5.17 -19.64 5.44
CA LYS A 12 -5.40 -18.73 6.57
C LYS A 12 -6.17 -17.55 6.00
N GLY A 13 -7.43 -17.39 6.40
CA GLY A 13 -8.32 -16.34 5.88
C GLY A 13 -7.56 -15.03 5.75
N ARG A 14 -7.58 -14.44 4.54
CA ARG A 14 -6.79 -13.26 4.12
C ARG A 14 -6.31 -12.48 5.32
N ASN A 15 -5.02 -12.57 5.64
CA ASN A 15 -4.51 -11.90 6.83
C ASN A 15 -4.83 -10.41 6.68
N LYS A 16 -5.25 -9.74 7.77
CA LYS A 16 -5.59 -8.31 7.73
C LYS A 16 -4.46 -7.47 7.11
N ASP A 17 -3.23 -7.94 7.24
CA ASP A 17 -2.03 -7.36 6.67
C ASP A 17 -1.98 -7.48 5.14
N GLU A 18 -2.38 -8.62 4.56
CA GLU A 18 -2.50 -8.79 3.11
C GLU A 18 -3.60 -7.87 2.54
N VAL A 19 -4.73 -7.78 3.25
CA VAL A 19 -5.83 -6.87 2.87
C VAL A 19 -5.39 -5.40 2.96
N ALA A 20 -4.61 -5.04 3.98
CA ALA A 20 -4.03 -3.69 4.11
C ALA A 20 -3.09 -3.37 2.93
N LEU A 21 -2.27 -4.33 2.49
CA LEU A 21 -1.38 -4.16 1.35
C LEU A 21 -2.15 -3.99 0.03
N GLU A 22 -3.22 -4.76 -0.17
CA GLU A 22 -4.10 -4.60 -1.34
C GLU A 22 -4.81 -3.24 -1.35
N LEU A 23 -5.36 -2.82 -0.21
CA LEU A 23 -6.02 -1.52 -0.05
C LEU A 23 -5.04 -0.36 -0.28
N MET A 24 -3.85 -0.44 0.32
CA MET A 24 -2.78 0.55 0.13
C MET A 24 -2.40 0.67 -1.36
N LYS A 25 -2.18 -0.46 -2.05
CA LYS A 25 -1.87 -0.47 -3.48
C LYS A 25 -2.98 0.17 -4.31
N PHE A 26 -4.24 -0.17 -4.01
CA PHE A 26 -5.39 0.41 -4.69
C PHE A 26 -5.42 1.94 -4.54
N ILE A 27 -5.27 2.46 -3.32
CA ILE A 27 -5.25 3.91 -3.07
C ILE A 27 -4.07 4.58 -3.78
N ALA A 28 -2.86 4.02 -3.65
CA ALA A 28 -1.67 4.60 -4.26
C ALA A 28 -1.74 4.68 -5.79
N VAL A 29 -2.30 3.66 -6.45
CA VAL A 29 -2.48 3.64 -7.90
C VAL A 29 -3.59 4.57 -8.36
N THR A 30 -4.74 4.58 -7.66
CA THR A 30 -5.92 5.36 -8.08
C THR A 30 -5.78 6.84 -7.84
N THR A 31 -5.14 7.26 -6.74
CA THR A 31 -5.00 8.68 -6.39
C THR A 31 -3.64 9.25 -6.78
N GLY A 32 -2.71 8.41 -7.25
CA GLY A 32 -1.30 8.80 -7.37
C GLY A 32 -0.71 9.20 -6.03
N TYR A 33 -1.17 8.60 -4.91
CA TYR A 33 -0.75 8.98 -3.57
C TYR A 33 0.77 9.01 -3.48
N GLY A 34 1.35 10.06 -2.92
CA GLY A 34 2.79 10.16 -2.72
C GLY A 34 3.63 10.39 -3.99
N LYS A 35 3.13 10.06 -5.19
CA LYS A 35 3.73 10.55 -6.44
C LYS A 35 3.56 12.06 -6.45
N GLY A 36 4.67 12.79 -6.45
CA GLY A 36 4.62 14.25 -6.61
C GLY A 36 3.74 14.61 -7.81
N ASN A 37 3.01 15.72 -7.71
CA ASN A 37 2.10 16.21 -8.76
C ASN A 37 2.79 16.02 -10.11
N THR A 38 2.29 15.08 -10.93
CA THR A 38 2.79 14.91 -12.28
C THR A 38 2.40 16.19 -13.00
N SER A 39 3.37 17.10 -13.11
CA SER A 39 3.24 18.35 -13.83
C SER A 39 2.61 18.04 -15.18
N ALA A 40 1.38 18.50 -15.38
CA ALA A 40 0.75 18.48 -16.69
C ALA A 40 1.71 19.15 -17.68
N ALA A 41 1.78 18.61 -18.90
CA ALA A 41 2.75 19.02 -19.91
C ALA A 41 2.71 20.55 -20.14
N GLY A 42 3.79 21.22 -19.76
CA GLY A 42 3.93 22.68 -19.88
C GLY A 42 4.98 23.22 -18.90
N PHE A 43 6.23 23.28 -19.34
CA PHE A 43 7.35 23.99 -18.71
C PHE A 43 7.56 23.79 -17.19
N SER A 44 8.43 22.82 -16.84
CA SER A 44 9.24 22.79 -15.61
C SER A 44 8.52 23.10 -14.29
N GLY A 45 7.84 22.10 -13.72
CA GLY A 45 7.67 21.99 -12.27
C GLY A 45 8.64 20.94 -11.75
N LYS A 46 9.62 21.33 -10.92
CA LYS A 46 10.55 20.41 -10.23
C LYS A 46 9.78 19.21 -9.65
N PRO A 47 10.33 17.98 -9.65
CA PRO A 47 9.69 16.86 -8.96
C PRO A 47 9.37 17.30 -7.53
N THR A 48 8.09 17.36 -7.21
CA THR A 48 7.60 17.94 -5.94
C THR A 48 7.85 17.04 -4.74
N ARG A 49 8.33 15.81 -4.96
CA ARG A 49 8.75 14.85 -3.94
C ARG A 49 9.90 13.99 -4.42
N SER A 50 10.84 13.74 -3.52
CA SER A 50 11.92 12.77 -3.67
C SER A 50 11.39 11.33 -3.53
N PRO A 51 12.08 10.31 -4.07
CA PRO A 51 11.70 8.90 -3.91
C PRO A 51 11.59 8.46 -2.43
N GLU A 52 12.43 9.01 -1.57
CA GLU A 52 12.45 8.76 -0.12
C GLU A 52 11.16 9.28 0.53
N GLU A 53 10.75 10.52 0.20
CA GLU A 53 9.49 11.10 0.65
C GLU A 53 8.27 10.33 0.14
N TYR A 54 8.39 9.71 -1.05
CA TYR A 54 7.36 8.84 -1.58
C TYR A 54 7.26 7.53 -0.78
N ALA A 55 8.39 6.92 -0.43
CA ALA A 55 8.42 5.72 0.41
C ALA A 55 7.83 5.97 1.80
N ASP A 56 8.19 7.09 2.44
CA ASP A 56 7.61 7.49 3.73
C ASP A 56 6.09 7.71 3.64
N ALA A 57 5.62 8.32 2.56
CA ALA A 57 4.20 8.47 2.32
C ALA A 57 3.50 7.10 2.23
N LEU A 58 4.09 6.15 1.51
CA LEU A 58 3.56 4.79 1.38
C LEU A 58 3.51 4.06 2.73
N PHE A 59 4.53 4.19 3.58
CA PHE A 59 4.50 3.60 4.94
C PHE A 59 3.38 4.20 5.80
N GLN A 60 3.22 5.53 5.80
CA GLN A 60 2.11 6.17 6.52
C GLN A 60 0.73 5.77 6.00
N LEU A 61 0.61 5.52 4.69
CA LEU A 61 -0.64 5.03 4.11
C LEU A 61 -0.93 3.60 4.56
N PHE A 62 0.09 2.74 4.61
CA PHE A 62 -0.04 1.38 5.10
C PHE A 62 -0.52 1.34 6.55
N ASP A 63 0.07 2.13 7.45
CA ASP A 63 -0.37 2.20 8.85
C ASP A 63 -1.82 2.65 8.99
N ARG A 64 -2.26 3.60 8.17
CA ARG A 64 -3.67 4.01 8.12
C ARG A 64 -4.57 2.87 7.63
N CYS A 65 -4.16 2.14 6.59
CA CYS A 65 -4.90 0.99 6.07
C CYS A 65 -5.02 -0.11 7.13
N ARG A 66 -3.94 -0.45 7.84
CA ARG A 66 -3.96 -1.40 8.95
C ARG A 66 -4.90 -0.94 10.06
N THR A 67 -4.79 0.33 10.47
CA THR A 67 -5.65 0.89 11.52
C THR A 67 -7.12 0.84 11.13
N ALA A 68 -7.47 1.12 9.87
CA ALA A 68 -8.84 1.02 9.37
C ALA A 68 -9.40 -0.41 9.38
N LEU A 69 -8.55 -1.44 9.26
CA LEU A 69 -8.94 -2.85 9.28
C LEU A 69 -8.91 -3.48 10.68
N THR A 70 -8.18 -2.88 11.61
CA THR A 70 -8.17 -3.29 13.03
C THR A 70 -9.24 -2.57 13.83
N LYS A 71 -9.56 -1.31 13.48
CA LYS A 71 -10.69 -0.58 14.05
C LYS A 71 -11.99 -1.15 13.47
N GLU A 72 -12.70 -1.93 14.27
CA GLU A 72 -14.04 -2.39 13.90
C GLU A 72 -14.94 -1.16 13.63
N PRO A 73 -15.62 -1.08 12.48
CA PRO A 73 -16.52 0.01 12.19
C PRO A 73 -17.81 -0.18 13.01
N GLY A 74 -17.85 0.31 14.25
CA GLY A 74 -19.07 0.24 15.06
C GLY A 74 -18.93 0.26 16.58
N LYS A 75 -17.88 0.87 17.14
CA LYS A 75 -17.85 1.20 18.58
C LYS A 75 -17.26 2.58 18.83
#